data_AF-A0A1S2U0M4-F1
#
_entry.id   AF-A0A1S2U0M4-F1
#
_cell.length_a   1.000
_cell.length_b   1.000
_cell.length_c   1.000
_cell.angle_alpha   90.00
_cell.angle_beta   90.00
_cell.angle_gamma   90.00
#
_symmetry.space_group_name_H-M   'P 1'
#
loop_
_entity.id
_entity.type
_entity.pdbx_description
1 polymer ?
#
loop_
_entity_poly.entity_id
_entity_poly.type
_entity_poly.pdbx_seq_one_letter_code
_entity_poly.pdbx_strand_id
1 'polypeptide(L)'
;MQDMIDTLIKYGYIVLFFYSLGGGMVGILAAGVLSSQGKMDLIFCIALAFIANTIGSTLLFILGKYYKKDIMPYFKKHRRKLALAMMKTKQHGIILLVTQKFIYGLKTFIPIAAGMAKYNFIKFFIINTLASLAWAIVLGFAAYTFGYVIEAIFDKLSLYPYAAPLFLLFLAGIIWLYLSKFSKK
;
A
#
# COMPACT_ATOMS: atom_id res chain seq x y z
N MET A 1 -9.88 -16.77 -26.17
CA MET A 1 -9.93 -15.38 -25.63
C MET A 1 -10.30 -15.39 -24.16
N GLN A 2 -11.29 -16.20 -23.75
CA GLN A 2 -11.64 -16.44 -22.34
C GLN A 2 -10.45 -16.89 -21.47
N ASP A 3 -9.67 -17.89 -21.93
CA ASP A 3 -8.51 -18.39 -21.17
C ASP A 3 -7.45 -17.33 -20.86
N MET A 4 -7.28 -16.36 -21.76
CA MET A 4 -6.34 -15.25 -21.59
C MET A 4 -6.84 -14.27 -20.51
N ILE A 5 -8.16 -14.03 -20.45
CA ILE A 5 -8.79 -13.18 -19.45
C ILE A 5 -8.73 -13.84 -18.08
N ASP A 6 -9.05 -15.14 -17.98
CA ASP A 6 -8.99 -15.89 -16.72
C ASP A 6 -7.57 -15.97 -16.18
N THR A 7 -6.59 -16.15 -17.08
CA THR A 7 -5.17 -16.12 -16.73
C THR A 7 -4.75 -14.74 -16.20
N LEU A 8 -5.17 -13.66 -16.87
CA LEU A 8 -4.88 -12.29 -16.44
C LEU A 8 -5.47 -11.98 -15.06
N ILE A 9 -6.72 -12.37 -14.82
CA ILE A 9 -7.42 -12.19 -13.55
C ILE A 9 -6.72 -12.98 -12.43
N LYS A 10 -6.35 -14.24 -12.70
CA LYS A 10 -5.61 -15.09 -11.76
C LYS A 10 -4.27 -14.46 -11.37
N TYR A 11 -3.50 -13.95 -12.34
CA TYR A 11 -2.27 -13.22 -12.05
C TYR A 11 -2.52 -11.89 -11.34
N GLY A 12 -3.65 -11.23 -11.62
CA GLY A 12 -4.08 -10.01 -10.91
C GLY A 12 -4.19 -10.22 -9.39
N TYR A 13 -4.84 -11.32 -8.96
CA TYR A 13 -4.93 -11.65 -7.53
C TYR A 13 -3.57 -11.99 -6.90
N ILE A 14 -2.70 -12.69 -7.62
CA ILE A 14 -1.35 -13.03 -7.16
C ILE A 14 -0.52 -11.75 -6.99
N VAL A 15 -0.53 -10.87 -7.99
CA VAL A 15 0.16 -9.57 -7.95
C VAL A 15 -0.37 -8.73 -6.81
N LEU A 16 -1.69 -8.67 -6.61
CA LEU A 16 -2.32 -7.97 -5.49
C LEU A 16 -1.79 -8.49 -4.15
N PHE A 17 -1.74 -9.81 -3.97
CA PHE A 17 -1.25 -10.43 -2.74
C PHE A 17 0.20 -10.02 -2.46
N PHE A 18 1.12 -10.27 -3.39
CA PHE A 18 2.54 -9.97 -3.18
C PHE A 18 2.82 -8.47 -3.03
N TYR A 19 2.13 -7.62 -3.78
CA TYR A 19 2.26 -6.17 -3.64
C TYR A 19 1.74 -5.67 -2.29
N SER A 20 0.68 -6.29 -1.78
CA SER A 20 0.09 -5.97 -0.48
C SER A 20 0.89 -6.49 0.70
N LEU A 21 1.79 -7.47 0.52
CA LEU A 21 2.75 -7.89 1.58
C LEU A 21 3.62 -6.71 2.03
N GLY A 22 4.08 -5.89 1.08
CA GLY A 22 4.80 -4.64 1.39
C GLY A 22 3.90 -3.50 1.87
N GLY A 23 2.60 -3.75 2.06
CA GLY A 23 1.55 -2.77 2.36
C GLY A 23 1.33 -1.76 1.23
N GLY A 24 1.59 -2.13 -0.02
CA GLY A 24 1.44 -1.24 -1.17
C GLY A 24 -0.02 -0.83 -1.41
N MET A 25 -0.30 0.47 -1.45
CA MET A 25 -1.66 0.98 -1.72
C MET A 25 -2.06 0.81 -3.17
N VAL A 26 -1.12 0.95 -4.11
CA VAL A 26 -1.39 0.90 -5.56
C VAL A 26 -2.07 -0.41 -5.96
N GLY A 27 -1.64 -1.55 -5.41
CA GLY A 27 -2.22 -2.85 -5.72
C GLY A 27 -3.71 -2.92 -5.40
N ILE A 28 -4.11 -2.58 -4.17
CA ILE A 28 -5.53 -2.61 -3.78
C ILE A 28 -6.36 -1.54 -4.49
N LEU A 29 -5.78 -0.37 -4.79
CA LEU A 29 -6.45 0.66 -5.58
C LEU A 29 -6.71 0.18 -7.02
N ALA A 30 -5.71 -0.40 -7.68
CA ALA A 30 -5.87 -0.94 -9.02
C ALA A 30 -6.87 -2.10 -9.04
N ALA A 31 -6.79 -3.01 -8.07
CA ALA A 31 -7.74 -4.11 -7.93
C ALA A 31 -9.17 -3.61 -7.69
N GLY A 32 -9.36 -2.58 -6.86
CA GLY A 32 -10.67 -1.96 -6.62
C GLY A 32 -11.27 -1.34 -7.88
N VAL A 33 -10.47 -0.64 -8.69
CA VAL A 33 -10.91 -0.10 -9.99
C VAL A 33 -11.25 -1.23 -10.98
N LEU A 34 -10.45 -2.29 -11.05
CA LEU A 34 -10.75 -3.45 -11.90
C LEU A 34 -12.03 -4.18 -11.43
N SER A 35 -12.27 -4.19 -10.13
CA SER A 35 -13.51 -4.73 -9.56
C SER A 35 -14.75 -3.93 -9.96
N SER A 36 -14.66 -2.59 -10.10
CA SER A 36 -15.82 -1.78 -10.54
C SER A 36 -16.26 -2.14 -11.95
N GLN A 37 -15.31 -2.54 -12.80
CA GLN A 37 -15.51 -2.99 -14.18
C GLN A 37 -15.91 -4.48 -14.28
N GLY A 38 -16.19 -5.14 -13.14
CA GLY A 38 -16.56 -6.56 -13.09
C GLY A 38 -15.43 -7.53 -13.44
N LYS A 39 -14.17 -7.08 -13.49
CA LYS A 39 -13.02 -7.94 -13.83
C LYS A 39 -12.48 -8.73 -12.64
N MET A 40 -12.68 -8.25 -11.42
CA MET A 40 -12.21 -8.90 -10.19
C MET A 40 -13.28 -8.81 -9.10
N ASP A 41 -13.33 -9.81 -8.22
CA ASP A 41 -14.24 -9.78 -7.07
C ASP A 41 -13.69 -8.86 -5.98
N LEU A 42 -14.46 -7.83 -5.61
CA LEU A 42 -14.04 -6.82 -4.65
C LEU A 42 -13.77 -7.41 -3.27
N ILE A 43 -14.64 -8.32 -2.81
CA ILE A 43 -14.55 -8.90 -1.47
C ILE A 43 -13.29 -9.74 -1.36
N PHE A 44 -13.01 -10.54 -2.40
CA PHE A 44 -11.81 -11.37 -2.50
C PHE A 44 -10.54 -10.51 -2.58
N CYS A 45 -10.56 -9.40 -3.34
CA CYS A 45 -9.47 -8.43 -3.37
C CYS A 45 -9.18 -7.84 -1.98
N ILE A 46 -10.21 -7.40 -1.26
CA ILE A 46 -10.09 -6.85 0.09
C ILE A 46 -9.53 -7.91 1.05
N ALA A 47 -10.04 -9.13 1.01
CA ALA A 47 -9.59 -10.24 1.84
C ALA A 47 -8.11 -10.59 1.58
N LEU A 48 -7.71 -10.71 0.32
CA LEU A 48 -6.31 -10.98 -0.05
C LEU A 48 -5.38 -9.87 0.41
N ALA A 49 -5.73 -8.61 0.16
CA ALA A 49 -4.92 -7.46 0.56
C ALA A 49 -4.80 -7.35 2.09
N PHE A 50 -5.89 -7.62 2.82
CA PHE A 50 -5.92 -7.69 4.27
C PHE A 50 -4.98 -8.77 4.81
N ILE A 51 -5.07 -10.01 4.30
CA ILE A 51 -4.24 -11.13 4.73
C ILE A 51 -2.78 -10.84 4.44
N ALA A 52 -2.46 -10.43 3.20
CA ALA A 52 -1.11 -10.11 2.79
C ALA A 52 -0.49 -9.00 3.66
N ASN A 53 -1.20 -7.89 3.87
CA ASN A 53 -0.67 -6.78 4.66
C ASN A 53 -0.48 -7.16 6.13
N THR A 54 -1.35 -8.02 6.68
CA THR A 54 -1.23 -8.55 8.03
C THR A 54 0.00 -9.44 8.17
N ILE A 55 0.22 -10.36 7.23
CA ILE A 55 1.39 -11.23 7.18
C ILE A 55 2.66 -10.39 7.04
N GLY A 56 2.71 -9.49 6.05
CA GLY A 56 3.89 -8.69 5.76
C GLY A 56 4.31 -7.81 6.94
N SER A 57 3.35 -7.12 7.57
CA SER A 57 3.64 -6.31 8.76
C SER A 57 4.11 -7.15 9.95
N THR A 58 3.56 -8.37 10.11
CA THR A 58 3.98 -9.31 11.16
C THR A 58 5.39 -9.84 10.91
N LEU A 59 5.74 -10.16 9.66
CA LEU A 59 7.09 -10.55 9.27
C LEU A 59 8.11 -9.44 9.57
N LEU A 60 7.79 -8.20 9.20
CA LEU A 60 8.64 -7.05 9.51
C LEU A 60 8.85 -6.85 11.02
N PHE A 61 7.80 -7.07 11.81
CA PHE A 61 7.90 -7.04 13.27
C PHE A 61 8.82 -8.13 13.82
N ILE A 62 8.67 -9.37 13.34
CA ILE A 62 9.51 -10.51 13.74
C ILE A 62 10.96 -10.25 13.35
N LEU A 63 11.23 -9.75 12.14
CA LEU A 63 12.56 -9.33 11.69
C LEU A 63 13.16 -8.28 12.64
N GLY A 64 12.38 -7.27 13.01
CA GLY A 64 12.79 -6.25 13.99
C GLY A 64 13.12 -6.82 15.37
N LYS A 65 12.35 -7.82 15.82
CA LYS A 65 12.45 -8.38 17.18
C LYS A 65 13.59 -9.37 17.35
N TYR A 66 13.77 -10.28 16.40
CA TYR A 66 14.71 -11.40 16.51
C TYR A 66 16.01 -11.20 15.72
N TYR A 67 15.95 -10.51 14.57
CA TYR A 67 17.10 -10.35 13.65
C TYR A 67 17.71 -8.94 13.69
N LYS A 68 17.64 -8.29 14.85
CA LYS A 68 18.06 -6.88 15.05
C LYS A 68 19.48 -6.60 14.56
N LYS A 69 20.42 -7.53 14.80
CA LYS A 69 21.83 -7.37 14.43
C LYS A 69 22.00 -7.32 12.91
N ASP A 70 21.25 -8.13 12.19
CA ASP A 70 21.33 -8.28 10.73
C ASP A 70 20.64 -7.12 9.99
N ILE A 71 19.55 -6.59 10.56
CA ILE A 71 18.83 -5.46 9.93
C ILE A 71 19.43 -4.09 10.21
N MET A 72 20.14 -3.91 11.34
CA MET A 72 20.65 -2.60 11.77
C MET A 72 21.56 -1.90 10.74
N PRO A 73 22.46 -2.61 10.02
CA PRO A 73 23.30 -2.00 8.98
C PRO A 73 22.49 -1.27 7.89
N TYR A 74 21.35 -1.83 7.48
CA TYR A 74 20.47 -1.22 6.45
C TYR A 74 19.86 0.10 6.91
N PHE A 75 19.71 0.30 8.22
CA PHE A 75 19.16 1.52 8.80
C PHE A 75 20.23 2.50 9.31
N LYS A 76 21.53 2.28 9.02
CA LYS A 76 22.62 3.13 9.54
C LYS A 76 22.42 4.62 9.22
N LYS A 77 21.99 4.96 7.99
CA LYS A 77 21.67 6.34 7.56
C LYS A 77 20.42 6.93 8.23
N HIS A 78 19.54 6.09 8.76
CA HIS A 78 18.24 6.47 9.34
C HIS A 78 18.15 6.22 10.85
N ARG A 79 19.29 5.99 11.54
CA ARG A 79 19.32 5.61 12.96
C ARG A 79 18.51 6.53 13.86
N ARG A 80 18.58 7.85 13.66
CA ARG A 80 17.83 8.83 14.47
C ARG A 80 16.32 8.69 14.28
N LYS A 81 15.87 8.50 13.03
CA LYS A 81 14.44 8.27 12.71
C LYS A 81 13.96 6.95 13.29
N LEU A 82 14.79 5.90 13.22
CA LEU A 82 14.48 4.59 13.80
C LEU A 82 14.38 4.65 15.33
N ALA A 83 15.30 5.34 16.01
CA ALA A 83 15.24 5.54 17.46
C ALA A 83 13.99 6.33 17.87
N LEU A 84 13.64 7.39 17.13
CA LEU A 84 12.40 8.14 17.34
C LEU A 84 11.17 7.25 17.16
N ALA A 85 11.13 6.43 16.11
CA ALA A 85 10.05 5.48 15.88
C ALA A 85 9.94 4.48 17.04
N MET A 86 11.05 3.91 17.51
CA MET A 86 11.07 3.01 18.67
C MET A 86 10.50 3.68 19.94
N MET A 87 10.86 4.93 20.20
CA MET A 87 10.33 5.70 21.34
C MET A 87 8.83 5.98 21.19
N LYS A 88 8.40 6.43 20.01
CA LYS A 88 7.00 6.74 19.71
C LYS A 88 6.11 5.50 19.75
N THR A 89 6.58 4.35 19.28
CA THR A 89 5.83 3.09 19.40
C THR A 89 5.59 2.71 20.87
N LYS A 90 6.54 2.99 21.77
CA LYS A 90 6.33 2.72 23.21
C LYS A 90 5.28 3.65 23.84
N GLN A 91 5.22 4.92 23.41
CA GLN A 91 4.31 5.92 23.98
C GLN A 91 2.90 5.88 23.37
N HIS A 92 2.81 5.72 22.04
CA HIS A 92 1.57 5.87 21.25
C HIS A 92 1.37 4.68 20.30
N GLY A 93 1.73 3.46 20.73
CA GLY A 93 1.80 2.28 19.88
C GLY A 93 0.53 2.01 19.08
N ILE A 94 -0.65 2.13 19.68
CA ILE A 94 -1.93 1.85 19.00
C ILE A 94 -2.15 2.80 17.82
N ILE A 95 -2.14 4.11 18.08
CA ILE A 95 -2.39 5.15 17.07
C ILE A 95 -1.33 5.08 15.95
N LEU A 96 -0.07 4.87 16.33
CA LEU A 96 1.03 4.79 15.37
C LEU A 96 0.91 3.55 14.47
N LEU A 97 0.49 2.41 15.01
CA LEU A 97 0.29 1.17 14.26
C LEU A 97 -0.89 1.22 13.28
N VAL A 98 -1.89 2.06 13.56
CA VAL A 98 -3.02 2.31 12.65
C VAL A 98 -2.61 3.30 11.56
N THR A 99 -2.09 4.47 11.95
CA THR A 99 -1.79 5.57 11.02
C THR A 99 -0.67 5.24 10.03
N GLN A 100 0.31 4.41 10.40
CA GLN A 100 1.39 3.98 9.51
C GLN A 100 0.88 3.35 8.20
N LYS A 101 -0.31 2.75 8.16
CA LYS A 101 -0.82 2.02 7.00
C LYS A 101 -1.22 2.95 5.85
N PHE A 102 -1.56 4.19 6.18
CA PHE A 102 -1.98 5.21 5.22
C PHE A 102 -0.82 6.11 4.76
N ILE A 103 0.35 6.01 5.40
CA ILE A 103 1.49 6.87 5.12
C ILE A 103 2.59 6.06 4.43
N TYR A 104 2.96 6.48 3.23
CA TYR A 104 4.05 5.86 2.47
C TYR A 104 5.36 5.88 3.27
N GLY A 105 6.10 4.79 3.22
CA GLY A 105 7.32 4.59 4.01
C GLY A 105 7.07 4.15 5.45
N LEU A 106 6.17 4.78 6.20
CA LEU A 106 5.99 4.47 7.63
C LEU A 106 5.55 3.02 7.88
N LYS A 107 4.69 2.47 7.03
CA LYS A 107 4.24 1.06 7.07
C LYS A 107 5.35 0.02 7.14
N THR A 108 6.55 0.32 6.64
CA THR A 108 7.70 -0.61 6.68
C THR A 108 8.58 -0.33 7.89
N PHE A 109 8.80 0.95 8.22
CA PHE A 109 9.68 1.35 9.31
C PHE A 109 9.08 1.09 10.70
N ILE A 110 7.79 1.35 10.88
CA ILE A 110 7.14 1.26 12.20
C ILE A 110 7.04 -0.18 12.73
N PRO A 111 6.69 -1.22 11.94
CA PRO A 111 6.65 -2.59 12.45
C PRO A 111 8.03 -3.09 12.87
N ILE A 112 9.06 -2.77 12.08
CA ILE A 112 10.46 -3.06 12.41
C ILE A 112 10.85 -2.36 13.71
N ALA A 113 10.58 -1.06 13.83
CA ALA A 113 10.86 -0.29 15.03
C ALA A 113 10.14 -0.85 16.26
N ALA A 114 8.88 -1.28 16.10
CA ALA A 114 8.10 -1.92 17.17
C ALA A 114 8.73 -3.24 17.63
N GLY A 115 9.18 -4.08 16.69
CA GLY A 115 9.92 -5.31 16.98
C GLY A 115 11.22 -5.02 17.74
N MET A 116 12.02 -4.07 17.25
CA MET A 116 13.29 -3.66 17.87
C MET A 116 13.12 -3.05 19.26
N ALA A 117 11.98 -2.39 19.51
CA ALA A 117 11.61 -1.82 20.79
C ALA A 117 11.12 -2.88 21.80
N LYS A 118 11.09 -4.17 21.41
CA LYS A 118 10.55 -5.30 22.19
C LYS A 118 9.08 -5.10 22.58
N TYR A 119 8.29 -4.51 21.68
CA TYR A 119 6.85 -4.38 21.90
C TYR A 119 6.20 -5.77 22.04
N ASN A 120 5.06 -5.84 22.75
CA ASN A 120 4.36 -7.12 22.94
C ASN A 120 3.81 -7.63 21.60
N PHE A 121 4.13 -8.88 21.24
CA PHE A 121 3.76 -9.46 19.95
C PHE A 121 2.24 -9.61 19.79
N ILE A 122 1.54 -10.11 20.81
CA ILE A 122 0.09 -10.33 20.77
C ILE A 122 -0.63 -8.98 20.60
N LYS A 123 -0.24 -7.97 21.38
CA LYS A 123 -0.79 -6.61 21.23
C LYS A 123 -0.54 -6.05 19.83
N PHE A 124 0.69 -6.18 19.31
CA PHE A 124 1.01 -5.75 17.96
C PHE A 124 0.14 -6.46 16.92
N PHE A 125 0.04 -7.80 17.00
CA PHE A 125 -0.69 -8.62 16.04
C PHE A 125 -2.16 -8.23 15.99
N ILE A 126 -2.83 -8.13 17.14
CA ILE A 126 -4.26 -7.75 17.20
C ILE A 126 -4.49 -6.36 16.57
N ILE A 127 -3.71 -5.36 17.00
CA ILE A 127 -3.83 -3.99 16.48
C ILE A 127 -3.54 -3.94 14.98
N ASN A 128 -2.47 -4.62 14.55
CA ASN A 128 -2.06 -4.67 13.15
C ASN A 128 -3.14 -5.32 12.28
N THR A 129 -3.73 -6.42 12.72
CA THR A 129 -4.80 -7.12 12.00
C THR A 129 -6.02 -6.22 11.87
N LEU A 130 -6.51 -5.61 12.95
CA LEU A 130 -7.64 -4.67 12.88
C LEU A 130 -7.34 -3.48 11.97
N ALA A 131 -6.14 -2.92 12.07
CA ALA A 131 -5.71 -1.82 11.22
C ALA A 131 -5.59 -2.24 9.74
N SER A 132 -5.10 -3.46 9.44
CA SER A 132 -5.02 -3.98 8.08
C SER A 132 -6.40 -4.16 7.48
N LEU A 133 -7.36 -4.63 8.27
CA LEU A 133 -8.73 -4.83 7.84
C LEU A 133 -9.39 -3.49 7.50
N ALA A 134 -9.30 -2.52 8.43
CA ALA A 134 -9.83 -1.18 8.19
C ALA A 134 -9.19 -0.52 6.97
N TRP A 135 -7.86 -0.64 6.82
CA TRP A 135 -7.14 -0.14 5.65
C TRP A 135 -7.61 -0.77 4.34
N ALA A 136 -7.77 -2.10 4.31
CA ALA A 136 -8.18 -2.82 3.11
C ALA A 136 -9.62 -2.47 2.69
N ILE A 137 -10.54 -2.38 3.65
CA ILE A 137 -11.92 -1.96 3.42
C ILE A 137 -11.95 -0.53 2.88
N VAL A 138 -11.32 0.41 3.58
CA VAL A 138 -11.34 1.83 3.20
C VAL A 138 -10.78 2.03 1.79
N LEU A 139 -9.62 1.46 1.48
CA LEU A 139 -9.01 1.64 0.16
C LEU A 139 -9.73 0.85 -0.93
N GLY A 140 -10.18 -0.37 -0.66
CA GLY A 140 -10.90 -1.21 -1.62
C GLY A 140 -12.22 -0.56 -2.04
N PHE A 141 -13.07 -0.17 -1.08
CA PHE A 141 -14.34 0.49 -1.37
C PHE A 141 -14.17 1.88 -1.99
N ALA A 142 -13.20 2.67 -1.51
CA ALA A 142 -12.91 3.95 -2.12
C ALA A 142 -12.53 3.77 -3.60
N ALA A 143 -11.57 2.88 -3.89
CA ALA A 143 -11.14 2.62 -5.26
C ALA A 143 -12.25 2.07 -6.16
N TYR A 144 -13.08 1.17 -5.65
CA TYR A 144 -14.25 0.64 -6.37
C TYR A 144 -15.24 1.74 -6.75
N THR A 145 -15.57 2.62 -5.79
CA THR A 145 -16.49 3.74 -6.02
C THR A 145 -15.90 4.76 -7.01
N PHE A 146 -14.62 5.10 -6.85
CA PHE A 146 -13.92 5.98 -7.79
C PHE A 146 -13.74 5.35 -9.17
N GLY A 147 -13.68 4.02 -9.27
CA GLY A 147 -13.59 3.29 -10.52
C GLY A 147 -14.75 3.60 -11.46
N TYR A 148 -15.98 3.67 -10.95
CA TYR A 148 -17.15 4.09 -11.74
C TYR A 148 -17.06 5.53 -12.25
N VAL A 149 -16.51 6.44 -11.44
CA VAL A 149 -16.30 7.84 -11.85
C VAL A 149 -15.25 7.92 -12.96
N ILE A 150 -14.17 7.14 -12.83
CA ILE A 150 -13.12 7.05 -13.86
C ILE A 150 -13.71 6.51 -15.17
N GLU A 151 -14.50 5.44 -15.10
CA GLU A 151 -15.16 4.85 -16.27
C GLU A 151 -16.09 5.87 -16.97
N ALA A 152 -16.93 6.58 -16.21
CA ALA A 152 -17.79 7.62 -16.75
C ALA A 152 -17.01 8.80 -17.39
N ILE A 153 -15.84 9.14 -16.87
CA ILE A 153 -14.94 10.14 -17.48
C ILE A 153 -14.35 9.57 -18.77
N PHE A 154 -13.88 8.31 -18.76
CA PHE A 154 -13.29 7.64 -19.92
C PHE A 154 -14.30 7.46 -21.06
N ASP A 155 -15.56 7.15 -20.77
CA ASP A 155 -16.63 7.04 -21.79
C ASP A 155 -16.92 8.38 -22.46
N LYS A 156 -16.81 9.50 -21.73
CA LYS A 156 -16.91 10.84 -22.33
C LYS A 156 -15.65 11.21 -23.12
N LEU A 157 -14.49 10.72 -22.68
CA LEU A 157 -13.19 11.02 -23.29
C LEU A 157 -12.91 10.16 -24.52
N SER A 158 -13.48 8.96 -24.62
CA SER A 158 -13.35 8.04 -25.77
C SER A 158 -14.02 8.58 -27.03
N LEU A 159 -14.94 9.55 -26.89
CA LEU A 159 -15.46 10.38 -27.99
C LEU A 159 -14.39 11.32 -28.59
N TYR A 160 -13.28 11.56 -27.88
CA TYR A 160 -12.15 12.41 -28.30
C TYR A 160 -10.83 11.62 -28.24
N PRO A 161 -10.48 10.84 -29.29
CA PRO A 161 -9.32 9.93 -29.30
C PRO A 161 -7.97 10.59 -28.98
N TYR A 162 -7.84 11.91 -29.16
CA TYR A 162 -6.62 12.66 -28.84
C TYR A 162 -6.52 13.14 -27.39
N ALA A 163 -7.61 13.08 -26.60
CA ALA A 163 -7.64 13.65 -25.26
C ALA A 163 -6.86 12.81 -24.22
N ALA A 164 -6.84 11.49 -24.35
CA ALA A 164 -6.04 10.61 -23.47
C ALA A 164 -4.51 10.80 -23.64
N PRO A 165 -3.94 10.83 -24.86
CA PRO A 165 -2.54 11.21 -25.07
C PRO A 165 -2.23 12.63 -24.58
N LEU A 166 -3.13 13.59 -24.81
CA LEU A 166 -2.94 14.98 -24.38
C LEU A 166 -2.91 15.11 -22.85
N PHE A 167 -3.77 14.39 -22.15
CA PHE A 167 -3.78 14.34 -20.68
C PHE A 167 -2.52 13.71 -20.11
N LEU A 168 -2.05 12.60 -20.71
CA LEU A 168 -0.78 11.97 -20.33
C LEU A 168 0.42 12.90 -20.56
N LEU A 169 0.47 13.60 -21.70
CA LEU A 169 1.50 14.59 -21.99
C LEU A 169 1.44 15.78 -21.03
N PHE A 170 0.24 16.23 -20.67
CA PHE A 170 0.04 17.31 -19.70
C PHE A 170 0.53 16.90 -18.29
N LEU A 171 0.17 15.70 -17.83
CA LEU A 171 0.64 15.15 -16.56
C LEU A 171 2.16 14.96 -16.54
N ALA A 172 2.72 14.40 -17.61
CA ALA A 172 4.16 14.25 -17.77
C ALA A 172 4.87 15.62 -17.79
N GLY A 173 4.29 16.62 -18.44
CA GLY A 173 4.78 18.00 -18.46
C GLY A 173 4.78 18.64 -17.07
N ILE A 174 3.71 18.49 -16.30
CA ILE A 174 3.63 18.97 -14.90
C ILE A 174 4.68 18.27 -14.04
N ILE A 175 4.80 16.95 -14.13
CA ILE A 175 5.77 16.18 -13.37
C ILE A 175 7.20 16.62 -13.72
N TRP A 176 7.50 16.81 -15.01
CA TRP A 176 8.80 17.29 -15.47
C TRP A 176 9.11 18.71 -15.01
N LEU A 177 8.15 19.64 -15.07
CA LEU A 177 8.31 21.00 -14.54
C LEU A 177 8.53 21.01 -13.01
N TYR A 178 7.85 20.12 -12.29
CA TYR A 178 8.00 20.00 -10.84
C TYR A 178 9.38 19.41 -10.47
N LEU A 179 9.83 18.37 -11.19
CA LEU A 179 11.14 17.74 -10.99
C LEU A 179 12.29 18.65 -11.41
N SER A 180 12.18 19.37 -12.53
CA SER A 180 13.20 20.32 -13.00
C SER A 180 13.37 21.52 -12.07
N LYS A 181 12.29 21.99 -11.42
CA LYS A 181 12.38 22.98 -10.34
C LYS A 181 13.09 22.45 -9.09
N PHE A 182 12.96 21.15 -8.80
CA PHE A 182 13.63 20.52 -7.65
C PHE A 182 15.10 20.14 -7.93
N SER A 183 15.47 19.86 -9.18
CA SER A 183 16.84 19.48 -9.58
C SER A 183 17.82 20.66 -9.71
N LYS A 184 17.34 21.91 -9.61
CA LYS A 184 18.18 23.13 -9.66
C LYS A 184 18.53 23.72 -8.28
N LYS A 185 18.34 22.95 -7.21
CA LYS A 185 18.83 23.26 -5.85
C LYS A 185 19.83 22.19 -5.41
#